data_AF-A0A2M8GHY8-F1
#
_entry.id   AF-A0A2M8GHY8-F1
#
_cell.length_a   1.000
_cell.length_b   1.000
_cell.length_c   1.000
_cell.angle_alpha   90.00
_cell.angle_beta   90.00
_cell.angle_gamma   90.00
#
_symmetry.space_group_name_H-M   'P 1'
#
loop_
_entity.id
_entity.type
_entity.pdbx_description
1 polymer ?
#
loop_
_entity_poly.entity_id
_entity_poly.type
_entity_poly.pdbx_seq_one_letter_code
_entity_poly.pdbx_strand_id
1 'polypeptide(L)'
;MKFLLAPEINAELNRIVVSLGLSFIKADNIVAFRSYGSKSRAVARIWSLPRIWQIALKVEAHYCIEVVSERFDGLSKTEKEKVLIHELLHVPKNFSGALLPHKQRGRRIDRKTVDRWHKLLKS
;
A
#
# COMPACT_ATOMS: atom_id res chain seq x y z
N MET A 1 19.40 -8.47 0.09
CA MET A 1 18.10 -7.83 -0.23
C MET A 1 18.38 -6.40 -0.63
N LYS A 2 17.86 -5.95 -1.77
CA LYS A 2 18.08 -4.60 -2.32
C LYS A 2 16.73 -3.91 -2.48
N PHE A 3 16.65 -2.63 -2.16
CA PHE A 3 15.47 -1.79 -2.37
C PHE A 3 15.79 -0.75 -3.44
N LEU A 4 14.88 -0.57 -4.39
CA LEU A 4 14.94 0.46 -5.42
C LEU A 4 13.63 1.23 -5.40
N LEU A 5 13.69 2.55 -5.64
CA LEU A 5 12.47 3.33 -5.84
C LEU A 5 11.70 2.80 -7.05
N ALA A 6 10.38 2.75 -6.92
CA ALA A 6 9.47 2.24 -7.94
C ALA A 6 8.46 3.34 -8.34
N PRO A 7 8.89 4.39 -9.07
CA PRO A 7 8.03 5.52 -9.43
C PRO A 7 6.80 5.10 -10.24
N GLU A 8 6.90 4.01 -11.02
CA GLU A 8 5.77 3.42 -11.73
C GLU A 8 4.70 2.86 -10.79
N ILE A 9 5.12 2.31 -9.63
CA ILE A 9 4.20 1.84 -8.60
C ILE A 9 3.61 3.02 -7.82
N ASN A 10 4.38 4.09 -7.58
CA ASN A 10 3.85 5.34 -7.05
C ASN A 10 2.73 5.91 -7.93
N ALA A 11 2.96 5.98 -9.26
CA ALA A 11 1.95 6.47 -10.20
C ALA A 11 0.68 5.61 -10.18
N GLU A 12 0.84 4.28 -10.11
CA GLU A 12 -0.29 3.35 -10.03
C GLU A 12 -1.04 3.45 -8.69
N LEU A 13 -0.33 3.61 -7.57
CA LEU A 13 -0.93 3.86 -6.26
C LEU A 13 -1.74 5.16 -6.26
N ASN A 14 -1.18 6.23 -6.83
CA ASN A 14 -1.88 7.52 -6.95
C ASN A 14 -3.15 7.37 -7.80
N ARG A 15 -3.07 6.68 -8.94
CA ARG A 15 -4.25 6.36 -9.78
C ARG A 15 -5.33 5.64 -8.97
N ILE A 16 -4.96 4.60 -8.23
CA ILE A 16 -5.90 3.82 -7.40
C ILE A 16 -6.53 4.70 -6.31
N VAL A 17 -5.73 5.49 -5.60
CA VAL A 17 -6.21 6.41 -4.54
C VAL A 17 -7.25 7.38 -5.08
N VAL A 18 -6.96 8.01 -6.22
CA VAL A 18 -7.86 8.96 -6.88
C VAL A 18 -9.13 8.26 -7.37
N SER A 19 -9.00 7.16 -8.12
CA SER A 19 -10.14 6.44 -8.69
C SER A 19 -11.08 5.84 -7.64
N LEU A 20 -10.56 5.45 -6.47
CA LEU A 20 -11.38 4.90 -5.37
C LEU A 20 -11.87 5.96 -4.38
N GLY A 21 -11.58 7.25 -4.62
CA GLY A 21 -11.99 8.33 -3.74
C GLY A 21 -11.39 8.24 -2.33
N LEU A 22 -10.19 7.68 -2.19
CA LEU A 22 -9.49 7.52 -0.91
C LEU A 22 -8.81 8.84 -0.49
N SER A 23 -9.56 9.94 -0.47
CA SER A 23 -9.06 11.32 -0.26
C SER A 23 -8.36 11.55 1.08
N PHE A 24 -8.54 10.65 2.05
CA PHE A 24 -7.80 10.68 3.31
C PHE A 24 -6.33 10.23 3.19
N ILE A 25 -5.96 9.59 2.06
CA ILE A 25 -4.60 9.17 1.78
C ILE A 25 -3.87 10.29 1.07
N LYS A 26 -2.81 10.82 1.71
CA LYS A 26 -1.88 11.76 1.08
C LYS A 26 -0.90 10.98 0.21
N ALA A 27 -1.16 10.90 -1.10
CA ALA A 27 -0.37 10.10 -2.02
C ALA A 27 1.12 10.50 -2.04
N ASP A 28 1.43 11.79 -1.88
CA ASP A 28 2.80 12.30 -1.79
C ASP A 28 3.59 11.75 -0.59
N ASN A 29 2.88 11.34 0.47
CA ASN A 29 3.47 10.74 1.66
C ASN A 29 3.53 9.19 1.57
N ILE A 30 3.27 8.61 0.40
CA ILE A 30 3.46 7.19 0.12
C ILE A 30 4.61 7.02 -0.86
N VAL A 31 5.64 6.28 -0.46
CA VAL A 31 6.81 5.98 -1.30
C VAL A 31 6.83 4.50 -1.65
N ALA A 32 6.81 4.18 -2.94
CA ALA A 32 6.88 2.81 -3.40
C ALA A 32 8.32 2.37 -3.64
N PHE A 33 8.61 1.15 -3.18
CA PHE A 33 9.87 0.48 -3.39
C PHE A 33 9.63 -0.86 -4.06
N ARG A 34 10.56 -1.27 -4.91
CA ARG A 34 10.70 -2.62 -5.40
C ARG A 34 11.88 -3.27 -4.72
N SER A 35 11.67 -4.45 -4.13
CA SER A 35 12.73 -5.23 -3.51
C SER A 35 13.13 -6.44 -4.35
N TYR A 36 14.42 -6.81 -4.23
CA TYR A 36 15.04 -7.95 -4.90
C TYR A 36 15.88 -8.79 -3.92
N GLY A 37 16.01 -10.08 -4.22
CA GLY A 37 16.69 -11.07 -3.41
C GLY A 37 15.91 -11.47 -2.16
N SER A 38 14.57 -11.38 -2.17
CA SER A 38 13.74 -11.73 -1.01
C SER A 38 13.36 -13.22 -1.03
N LYS A 39 13.57 -13.92 0.10
CA LYS A 39 13.06 -15.29 0.30
C LYS A 39 11.63 -15.32 0.85
N SER A 40 11.02 -14.15 1.04
CA SER A 40 9.68 -14.05 1.62
C SER A 40 8.60 -14.59 0.68
N ARG A 41 7.48 -15.00 1.26
CA ARG A 41 6.26 -15.36 0.52
C ARG A 41 5.34 -14.17 0.27
N ALA A 42 5.62 -13.02 0.88
CA ALA A 42 4.84 -11.80 0.67
C ALA A 42 4.98 -11.32 -0.77
N VAL A 43 3.88 -10.83 -1.34
CA VAL A 43 3.86 -10.21 -2.67
C VAL A 43 4.18 -8.72 -2.57
N ALA A 44 3.58 -8.06 -1.58
CA ALA A 44 3.88 -6.70 -1.19
C ALA A 44 3.79 -6.57 0.33
N ARG A 45 4.25 -5.43 0.85
CA ARG A 45 4.12 -5.01 2.25
C ARG A 45 3.91 -3.51 2.32
N ILE A 46 3.20 -3.07 3.34
CA ILE A 46 3.17 -1.68 3.78
C ILE A 46 3.99 -1.50 5.05
N TRP A 47 4.74 -0.42 5.08
CA TRP A 47 5.54 0.04 6.21
C TRP A 47 5.03 1.40 6.63
N SER A 48 4.86 1.61 7.93
CA SER A 48 4.47 2.91 8.49
C SER A 48 5.64 3.59 9.18
N LEU A 49 5.79 4.90 9.02
CA LEU A 49 6.73 5.68 9.80
C LEU A 49 6.23 5.81 11.26
N PRO A 50 6.92 5.23 12.26
CA PRO A 50 6.46 5.28 13.65
C PRO A 50 6.34 6.72 14.17
N ARG A 51 5.39 6.96 15.07
CA ARG A 51 5.06 8.31 15.56
C ARG A 51 6.26 9.07 16.14
N ILE A 52 7.16 8.37 16.83
CA ILE A 52 8.38 8.97 17.38
C ILE A 52 9.28 9.57 16.29
N TRP A 53 9.40 8.90 15.14
CA TRP A 53 10.19 9.38 14.00
C TRP A 53 9.54 10.54 13.27
N GLN A 54 8.21 10.55 13.16
CA GLN A 54 7.47 11.70 12.64
C GLN A 54 7.79 12.97 13.43
N ILE A 55 7.77 12.87 14.77
CA ILE A 55 8.09 13.99 15.67
C ILE A 55 9.56 14.40 15.54
N ALA A 56 10.47 13.44 15.60
CA ALA A 56 11.92 13.70 15.52
C ALA A 56 12.33 14.38 14.22
N LEU A 57 11.76 13.96 13.09
CA LEU A 57 12.07 14.49 11.75
C LEU A 57 11.19 15.67 11.35
N LYS A 58 10.20 16.05 12.17
CA LYS A 58 9.18 17.08 11.88
C LYS A 58 8.45 16.83 10.55
N VAL A 59 8.13 15.58 10.29
CA VAL A 59 7.37 15.16 9.10
C VAL A 59 6.00 14.63 9.51
N GLU A 60 5.03 14.70 8.61
CA GLU A 60 3.73 14.08 8.81
C GLU A 60 3.84 12.54 8.77
N ALA A 61 2.72 11.83 8.90
CA ALA A 61 2.69 10.40 8.65
C ALA A 61 3.16 10.08 7.23
N HIS A 62 4.03 9.08 7.12
CA HIS A 62 4.55 8.57 5.86
C HIS A 62 4.43 7.05 5.84
N TYR A 63 4.26 6.51 4.64
CA TYR A 63 4.18 5.08 4.41
C TYR A 63 5.12 4.68 3.27
N CYS A 64 5.71 3.50 3.37
CA CYS A 64 6.38 2.87 2.24
C CYS A 64 5.57 1.65 1.80
N ILE A 65 5.35 1.49 0.51
CA ILE A 65 4.79 0.25 -0.06
C ILE A 65 5.92 -0.47 -0.79
N GLU A 66 6.27 -1.66 -0.33
CA GLU A 66 7.28 -2.50 -0.92
C GLU A 66 6.61 -3.59 -1.76
N VAL A 67 6.91 -3.65 -3.06
CA VAL A 67 6.57 -4.81 -3.90
C VAL A 67 7.78 -5.74 -4.04
N VAL A 68 7.58 -7.04 -3.83
CA VAL A 68 8.65 -8.05 -3.91
C VAL A 68 8.73 -8.54 -5.35
N SER A 69 9.78 -8.18 -6.09
CA SER A 69 9.89 -8.41 -7.54
C SER A 69 9.64 -9.87 -7.92
N GLU A 70 10.21 -10.83 -7.16
CA GLU A 70 10.10 -12.27 -7.43
C GLU A 70 8.66 -12.79 -7.41
N ARG A 71 7.73 -12.07 -6.79
CA ARG A 71 6.33 -12.45 -6.65
C ARG A 71 5.37 -11.48 -7.34
N PHE A 72 5.69 -10.20 -7.34
CA PHE A 72 4.82 -9.15 -7.86
C PHE A 72 4.94 -8.99 -9.38
N ASP A 73 6.15 -9.07 -9.94
CA ASP A 73 6.39 -8.64 -11.33
C ASP A 73 5.71 -9.56 -12.35
N GLY A 74 5.61 -10.86 -12.05
CA GLY A 74 4.93 -11.86 -12.87
C GLY A 74 3.39 -11.84 -12.77
N LEU A 75 2.81 -11.00 -11.92
CA LEU A 75 1.35 -10.93 -11.78
C LEU A 75 0.70 -10.19 -12.96
N SER A 76 -0.54 -10.59 -13.25
CA SER A 76 -1.40 -9.85 -14.18
C SER A 76 -1.72 -8.46 -13.62
N LYS A 77 -2.09 -7.51 -14.50
CA LYS A 77 -2.47 -6.15 -14.10
C LYS A 77 -3.54 -6.15 -13.00
N THR A 78 -4.59 -6.94 -13.18
CA THR A 78 -5.68 -7.11 -12.20
C THR A 78 -5.17 -7.54 -10.83
N GLU A 79 -4.26 -8.53 -10.77
CA GLU A 79 -3.74 -9.01 -9.49
C GLU A 79 -2.75 -8.02 -8.87
N LYS A 80 -1.97 -7.29 -9.66
CA LYS A 80 -1.14 -6.18 -9.18
C LYS A 80 -2.01 -5.09 -8.53
N GLU A 81 -3.07 -4.65 -9.20
CA GLU A 81 -4.02 -3.66 -8.67
C GLU A 81 -4.61 -4.11 -7.33
N LYS A 82 -5.06 -5.38 -7.23
CA LYS A 82 -5.59 -5.95 -5.99
C LYS A 82 -4.57 -5.98 -4.85
N VAL A 83 -3.32 -6.33 -5.14
CA VAL A 83 -2.24 -6.32 -4.14
C VAL A 83 -2.00 -4.90 -3.63
N LEU A 84 -1.93 -3.91 -4.52
CA LEU A 84 -1.74 -2.51 -4.11
C LEU A 84 -2.94 -1.99 -3.30
N ILE A 85 -4.18 -2.33 -3.70
CA ILE A 85 -5.39 -2.03 -2.93
C ILE A 85 -5.32 -2.66 -1.54
N HIS A 86 -4.84 -3.91 -1.42
CA HIS A 86 -4.68 -4.58 -0.12
C HIS A 86 -3.78 -3.76 0.81
N GLU A 87 -2.61 -3.36 0.33
CA GLU A 87 -1.67 -2.54 1.11
C GLU A 87 -2.28 -1.18 1.48
N LEU A 88 -2.94 -0.49 0.54
CA LEU A 88 -3.61 0.79 0.82
C LEU A 88 -4.73 0.68 1.87
N LEU A 89 -5.44 -0.45 1.93
CA LEU A 89 -6.49 -0.67 2.93
C LEU A 89 -5.96 -0.78 4.37
N HIS A 90 -4.65 -0.97 4.55
CA HIS A 90 -4.03 -0.89 5.87
C HIS A 90 -3.84 0.56 6.36
N VAL A 91 -3.95 1.56 5.48
CA VAL A 91 -3.85 2.98 5.87
C VAL A 91 -5.15 3.39 6.60
N PRO A 92 -5.06 3.94 7.83
CA PRO A 92 -6.22 4.39 8.58
C PRO A 92 -6.79 5.69 7.99
N LYS A 93 -8.10 5.91 8.18
CA LYS A 93 -8.82 7.10 7.66
C LYS A 93 -8.32 8.43 8.21
N ASN A 94 -7.64 8.42 9.35
CA ASN A 94 -7.04 9.62 9.95
C ASN A 94 -5.59 9.84 9.53
N PHE A 95 -5.03 8.97 8.68
CA PHE A 95 -3.66 9.05 8.17
C PHE A 95 -2.60 9.28 9.26
N SER A 96 -2.73 8.57 10.40
CA SER A 96 -1.92 8.83 11.60
C SER A 96 -0.49 8.27 11.57
N GLY A 97 -0.15 7.45 10.56
CA GLY A 97 1.07 6.64 10.56
C GLY A 97 0.95 5.33 11.33
N ALA A 98 -0.27 4.93 11.72
CA ALA A 98 -0.55 3.57 12.18
C ALA A 98 -0.87 2.65 10.98
N LEU A 99 -0.86 1.33 11.22
CA LEU A 99 -1.36 0.31 10.30
C LEU A 99 -2.58 -0.38 10.89
N LEU A 100 -3.65 -0.46 10.11
CA LEU A 100 -4.82 -1.24 10.48
C LEU A 100 -4.48 -2.73 10.39
N PRO A 101 -4.91 -3.58 11.34
CA PRO A 101 -4.72 -5.01 11.24
C PRO A 101 -5.65 -5.62 10.18
N HIS A 102 -5.36 -6.84 9.73
CA HIS A 102 -6.24 -7.57 8.80
C HIS A 102 -7.67 -7.78 9.34
N LYS A 103 -7.84 -7.81 10.66
CA LYS A 103 -9.14 -7.99 11.32
C LYS A 103 -9.28 -6.96 12.44
N GLN A 104 -10.34 -6.17 12.35
CA GLN A 104 -10.78 -5.24 13.38
C GLN A 104 -12.31 -5.35 13.51
N ARG A 105 -12.89 -4.86 14.61
CA ARG A 105 -14.34 -4.87 14.82
C ARG A 105 -15.06 -4.23 13.62
N GLY A 106 -15.89 -5.01 12.92
CA GLY A 106 -16.66 -4.56 11.74
C GLY A 106 -15.87 -4.40 10.45
N ARG A 107 -14.56 -4.70 10.40
CA ARG A 107 -13.73 -4.55 9.19
C ARG A 107 -12.75 -5.72 9.03
N ARG A 108 -12.62 -6.20 7.79
CA ARG A 108 -11.63 -7.20 7.38
C ARG A 108 -10.88 -6.72 6.16
N ILE A 109 -9.58 -6.94 6.11
CA ILE A 109 -8.73 -6.71 4.93
C ILE A 109 -8.39 -8.10 4.41
N ASP A 110 -9.30 -8.65 3.62
CA ASP A 110 -9.21 -9.98 3.02
C ASP A 110 -9.52 -9.93 1.52
N ARG A 111 -9.36 -11.07 0.85
CA ARG A 111 -9.60 -11.19 -0.59
C ARG A 111 -11.00 -10.69 -1.00
N LYS A 112 -12.04 -11.03 -0.23
CA LYS A 112 -13.42 -10.60 -0.52
C LYS A 112 -13.59 -9.08 -0.45
N THR A 113 -12.85 -8.42 0.44
CA THR A 113 -12.89 -6.96 0.58
C THR A 113 -12.10 -6.31 -0.55
N VAL A 114 -10.90 -6.81 -0.84
CA VAL A 114 -10.07 -6.35 -1.97
C VAL A 114 -10.80 -6.49 -3.30
N ASP A 115 -11.43 -7.64 -3.57
CA ASP A 115 -12.18 -7.87 -4.81
C ASP A 115 -13.37 -6.88 -4.94
N ARG A 116 -13.99 -6.46 -3.84
CA ARG A 116 -15.03 -5.42 -3.87
C ARG A 116 -14.48 -4.05 -4.24
N TRP A 117 -13.37 -3.63 -3.63
CA TRP A 117 -12.70 -2.38 -3.97
C TRP A 117 -12.18 -2.38 -5.42
N HIS A 118 -11.61 -3.50 -5.88
CA HIS A 118 -11.13 -3.64 -7.24
C HIS A 118 -12.25 -3.52 -8.28
N LYS A 119 -13.46 -4.02 -7.98
CA LYS A 119 -14.64 -3.81 -8.85
C LYS A 119 -15.00 -2.33 -9.01
N LEU A 120 -14.85 -1.53 -7.95
CA LEU A 120 -15.14 -0.08 -8.00
C LEU A 120 -14.13 0.68 -8.86
N LEU A 121 -12.89 0.17 -8.99
CA LEU A 121 -11.83 0.75 -9.82
C LEU A 121 -12.18 0.76 -11.32
N LYS A 122 -13.16 -0.05 -11.75
CA LYS A 122 -13.57 -0.23 -13.16
C LYS A 122 -14.91 0.44 -13.51
N SER A 123 -15.25 1.54 -12.83
CA SER A 123 -16.45 2.34 -13.12
C SER A 123 -16.06 3.56 -13.93
#